data_AF-A0A7X1ZQ33-F1
#
_entry.id   AF-A0A7X1ZQ33-F1
#
_cell.length_a   1.000
_cell.length_b   1.000
_cell.length_c   1.000
_cell.angle_alpha   90.00
_cell.angle_beta   90.00
_cell.angle_gamma   90.00
#
_symmetry.space_group_name_H-M   'P 1'
#
loop_
_entity.id
_entity.type
_entity.pdbx_description
1 polymer ?
#
loop_
_entity_poly.entity_id
_entity_poly.type
_entity_poly.pdbx_seq_one_letter_code
_entity_poly.pdbx_strand_id
1 'polypeptide(L)'
;MEYNQKGEKKTMVPDFMISRDEIIKIIKKENLLPGSKNIITTLQFYMKQGVLDRPQRTSFGRDTGVKSYYPKFAITQLRMIKEGKEKSLTLGEIRSEIEKRRERRKV
;
A
#
# COMPACT_ATOMS: atom_id res chain seq x y z
N MET A 1 -7.24 -25.50 10.65
CA MET A 1 -6.09 -24.58 10.64
C MET A 1 -5.39 -24.76 9.30
N GLU A 2 -5.21 -23.71 8.50
CA GLU A 2 -4.57 -23.83 7.18
C GLU A 2 -3.04 -23.77 7.30
N TYR A 3 -2.37 -24.70 6.62
CA TYR A 3 -0.92 -24.78 6.52
C TYR A 3 -0.51 -24.48 5.07
N ASN A 4 0.62 -23.83 4.86
CA ASN A 4 1.17 -23.67 3.51
C ASN A 4 1.77 -25.01 3.01
N GLN A 5 2.17 -25.06 1.73
CA GLN A 5 2.80 -26.26 1.12
C GLN A 5 4.10 -26.71 1.82
N LYS A 6 4.63 -25.91 2.76
CA LYS A 6 5.83 -26.21 3.56
C LYS A 6 5.51 -26.68 4.98
N GLY A 7 4.23 -26.89 5.32
CA GLY A 7 3.81 -27.33 6.66
C GLY A 7 3.89 -26.23 7.74
N GLU A 8 4.08 -24.97 7.34
CA GLU A 8 4.08 -23.84 8.26
C GLU A 8 2.64 -23.34 8.46
N LYS A 9 2.31 -22.97 9.71
CA LYS A 9 1.03 -22.31 10.00
C LYS A 9 0.95 -21.05 9.16
N LYS A 10 -0.05 -20.96 8.28
CA LYS A 10 -0.23 -19.83 7.37
C LYS A 10 -0.38 -18.54 8.21
N THR A 11 0.51 -17.58 8.01
CA THR A 11 0.37 -16.25 8.62
C THR A 11 -0.95 -15.64 8.16
N MET A 12 -1.89 -15.50 9.10
CA MET A 12 -3.24 -15.04 8.80
C MET A 12 -3.24 -13.51 8.74
N VAL A 13 -2.71 -12.96 7.65
CA VAL A 13 -2.84 -11.54 7.33
C VAL A 13 -4.29 -11.29 6.92
N PRO A 14 -5.01 -10.34 7.53
CA PRO A 14 -6.37 -10.03 7.13
C PRO A 14 -6.45 -9.64 5.65
N ASP A 15 -7.51 -10.04 4.96
CA ASP A 15 -7.67 -9.81 3.51
C ASP A 15 -7.69 -8.34 3.11
N PHE A 16 -7.92 -7.41 4.04
CA PHE A 16 -7.85 -5.97 3.78
C PHE A 16 -6.43 -5.38 3.94
N MET A 17 -5.45 -6.19 4.33
CA MET A 17 -4.05 -5.78 4.48
C MET A 17 -3.15 -6.45 3.43
N ILE A 18 -1.98 -5.84 3.21
CA ILE A 18 -0.93 -6.35 2.36
C ILE A 18 0.43 -6.05 2.99
N SER A 19 1.36 -7.00 2.94
CA SER A 19 2.70 -6.80 3.49
C SER A 19 3.51 -5.78 2.67
N ARG A 20 4.53 -5.17 3.29
CA ARG A 20 5.49 -4.31 2.58
C ARG A 20 6.10 -4.99 1.36
N ASP A 21 6.49 -6.25 1.47
CA ASP A 21 7.15 -6.95 0.37
C ASP A 21 6.18 -7.21 -0.79
N GLU A 22 4.93 -7.53 -0.47
CA GLU A 22 3.91 -7.72 -1.50
C GLU A 22 3.51 -6.42 -2.19
N ILE A 23 3.34 -5.32 -1.46
CA ILE A 23 3.04 -4.04 -2.11
C ILE A 23 4.20 -3.59 -3.01
N ILE A 24 5.46 -3.85 -2.64
CA ILE A 24 6.63 -3.56 -3.49
C ILE A 24 6.61 -4.43 -4.75
N LYS A 25 6.25 -5.71 -4.66
CA LYS A 25 6.08 -6.59 -5.83
C LYS A 25 5.01 -6.02 -6.78
N ILE A 26 3.88 -5.58 -6.25
CA ILE A 26 2.81 -4.96 -7.05
C ILE A 26 3.28 -3.65 -7.69
N ILE A 27 3.94 -2.77 -6.94
CA ILE A 27 4.49 -1.51 -7.47
C ILE A 27 5.41 -1.76 -8.66
N LYS A 28 6.30 -2.75 -8.56
CA LYS A 28 7.20 -3.12 -9.65
C LYS A 28 6.45 -3.74 -10.83
N LYS A 29 5.54 -4.68 -10.56
CA LYS A 29 4.76 -5.40 -11.59
C LYS A 29 3.85 -4.47 -12.40
N GLU A 30 3.18 -3.54 -11.73
CA GLU A 30 2.23 -2.60 -12.36
C GLU A 30 2.88 -1.25 -12.72
N ASN A 31 4.19 -1.10 -12.47
CA ASN A 31 4.93 0.14 -12.67
C ASN A 31 4.18 1.36 -12.07
N LEU A 32 3.81 1.27 -10.78
CA LEU A 32 2.99 2.29 -10.11
C LEU A 32 3.78 3.55 -9.75
N LEU A 33 5.11 3.43 -9.63
CA LEU A 33 6.01 4.52 -9.27
C LEU A 33 7.11 4.65 -10.35
N PRO A 34 6.75 5.04 -11.58
CA PRO A 34 7.70 5.13 -12.67
C PRO A 34 8.84 6.11 -12.31
N GLY A 35 10.08 5.72 -12.61
CA GLY A 35 11.27 6.53 -12.33
C GLY A 35 11.71 6.58 -10.87
N SER A 36 11.03 5.90 -9.94
CA SER A 36 11.48 5.82 -8.55
C SER A 36 12.73 4.96 -8.41
N LYS A 37 13.85 5.58 -8.03
CA LYS A 37 15.10 4.88 -7.70
C LYS A 37 15.01 4.12 -6.36
N ASN A 38 14.18 4.61 -5.44
CA ASN A 38 13.98 4.00 -4.13
C ASN A 38 12.48 4.03 -3.76
N ILE A 39 11.82 2.89 -3.96
CA ILE A 39 10.40 2.70 -3.69
C ILE A 39 10.07 3.05 -2.24
N ILE A 40 10.90 2.66 -1.28
CA ILE A 40 10.63 2.90 0.15
C ILE A 40 10.61 4.41 0.44
N THR A 41 11.61 5.14 -0.03
CA THR A 41 11.68 6.60 0.15
C THR A 41 10.52 7.30 -0.55
N THR A 42 10.14 6.86 -1.74
CA THR A 42 8.98 7.41 -2.46
C THR A 42 7.66 7.15 -1.71
N LEU A 43 7.47 5.94 -1.15
CA LEU A 43 6.31 5.65 -0.31
C LEU A 43 6.30 6.57 0.93
N GLN A 44 7.44 6.74 1.59
CA GLN A 44 7.58 7.66 2.74
C GLN A 44 7.23 9.10 2.39
N PHE A 45 7.67 9.57 1.23
CA PHE A 45 7.29 10.88 0.72
C PHE A 45 5.77 11.00 0.57
N TYR A 46 5.11 10.06 -0.11
CA TYR A 46 3.66 10.12 -0.31
C TYR A 46 2.85 9.98 0.99
N MET A 47 3.35 9.23 1.97
CA MET A 47 2.76 9.19 3.31
C MET A 47 2.88 10.53 4.03
N LYS A 48 4.02 11.23 3.88
CA LYS A 48 4.22 12.57 4.46
C LYS A 48 3.30 13.61 3.80
N GLN A 49 3.04 13.46 2.50
CA GLN A 49 2.14 14.33 1.74
C GLN A 49 0.65 14.00 1.97
N GLY A 50 0.33 12.92 2.69
CA GLY A 50 -1.04 12.54 3.01
C GLY A 50 -1.84 11.99 1.82
N VAL A 51 -1.16 11.55 0.76
CA VAL A 51 -1.79 10.88 -0.40
C VAL A 51 -1.67 9.35 -0.34
N LEU A 52 -0.98 8.82 0.68
CA LEU A 52 -0.82 7.39 0.90
C LEU A 52 -0.98 7.06 2.38
N ASP A 53 -1.72 5.98 2.66
CA ASP A 53 -1.97 5.54 4.03
C ASP A 53 -0.71 4.96 4.68
N ARG A 54 -0.55 5.26 5.97
CA ARG A 54 0.57 4.75 6.75
C ARG A 54 0.41 3.25 6.99
N PRO A 55 1.50 2.47 6.93
CA PRO A 55 1.45 1.06 7.27
C PRO A 55 1.21 0.90 8.77
N GLN A 56 0.44 -0.13 9.11
CA GLN A 56 0.38 -0.65 10.46
C GLN A 56 1.61 -1.53 10.72
N ARG A 57 2.28 -1.28 11.84
CA ARG A 57 3.37 -2.14 12.30
C ARG A 57 2.76 -3.20 13.19
N THR A 58 2.74 -4.43 12.72
CA THR A 58 2.12 -5.53 13.46
C THR A 58 2.87 -6.82 13.18
N SER A 59 2.72 -7.81 14.06
CA SER A 59 3.10 -9.18 13.75
C SER A 59 1.84 -10.02 13.65
N PHE A 60 1.64 -10.66 12.50
CA PHE A 60 0.60 -11.67 12.36
C PHE A 60 1.27 -13.03 12.63
N GLY A 61 0.82 -13.77 13.65
CA GLY A 61 1.32 -15.12 13.97
C GLY A 61 2.66 -15.18 14.73
N ARG A 62 3.43 -16.26 14.52
CA ARG A 62 4.76 -16.51 15.16
C ARG A 62 5.94 -15.87 14.40
N ASP A 63 5.67 -14.96 13.45
CA ASP A 63 6.74 -14.15 12.85
C ASP A 63 7.42 -13.34 13.98
N THR A 64 8.70 -13.61 14.22
CA THR A 64 9.50 -13.03 15.32
C THR A 64 9.85 -11.56 15.09
N GLY A 65 9.31 -10.93 14.04
CA GLY A 65 9.62 -9.56 13.65
C GLY A 65 8.37 -8.72 13.38
N VAL A 66 8.38 -7.48 13.86
CA VAL A 66 7.38 -6.46 13.53
C VAL A 66 7.49 -6.09 12.07
N LYS A 67 6.56 -6.56 11.24
CA LYS A 67 6.48 -6.24 9.81
C LYS A 67 5.57 -5.05 9.57
N SER A 68 5.76 -4.37 8.44
CA SER A 68 4.88 -3.28 8.00
C SER A 68 3.82 -3.82 7.06
N TYR A 69 2.56 -3.56 7.37
CA TYR A 69 1.41 -3.94 6.58
C TYR A 69 0.64 -2.69 6.16
N TYR A 70 0.38 -2.56 4.87
CA TYR A 70 -0.42 -1.48 4.32
C TYR A 70 -1.88 -1.94 4.20
N PRO A 71 -2.86 -1.04 4.32
CA PRO A 71 -4.21 -1.32 3.83
C PRO A 71 -4.14 -1.63 2.33
N LYS A 72 -4.91 -2.60 1.81
CA LYS A 72 -4.97 -2.88 0.36
C LYS A 72 -5.40 -1.64 -0.45
N PHE A 73 -6.14 -0.73 0.18
CA PHE A 73 -6.49 0.56 -0.43
C PHE A 73 -5.25 1.41 -0.79
N ALA A 74 -4.10 1.18 -0.17
CA ALA A 74 -2.84 1.82 -0.55
C ALA A 74 -2.46 1.54 -2.01
N ILE A 75 -2.82 0.37 -2.56
CA ILE A 75 -2.62 0.07 -3.99
C ILE A 75 -3.48 0.99 -4.85
N THR A 76 -4.74 1.20 -4.46
CA THR A 76 -5.64 2.15 -5.15
C THR A 76 -5.10 3.57 -5.06
N GLN A 77 -4.61 4.01 -3.90
CA GLN A 77 -3.98 5.31 -3.73
C GLN A 77 -2.76 5.47 -4.66
N LEU A 78 -1.91 4.45 -4.76
CA LEU A 78 -0.74 4.47 -5.66
C LEU A 78 -1.13 4.56 -7.13
N ARG A 79 -2.20 3.87 -7.55
CA ARG A 79 -2.76 4.01 -8.90
C ARG A 79 -3.29 5.42 -9.16
N MET A 80 -4.02 5.99 -8.20
CA MET A 80 -4.53 7.37 -8.29
C MET A 80 -3.39 8.40 -8.33
N ILE A 81 -2.31 8.18 -7.58
CA ILE A 81 -1.10 9.02 -7.64
C ILE A 81 -0.48 8.95 -9.04
N LYS A 82 -0.32 7.74 -9.60
CA LYS A 82 0.21 7.55 -10.95
C LYS A 82 -0.64 8.27 -12.00
N GLU A 83 -1.94 7.97 -12.05
CA GLU A 83 -2.88 8.57 -13.00
C GLU A 83 -2.95 10.09 -12.85
N GLY A 84 -2.93 10.59 -11.60
CA GLY A 84 -2.93 12.01 -11.33
C GLY A 84 -1.65 12.69 -11.82
N LYS A 85 -0.49 12.05 -11.66
CA LYS A 85 0.78 12.56 -12.20
C LYS A 85 0.81 12.55 -13.73
N GLU A 86 0.27 11.51 -14.37
CA GLU A 86 0.12 11.45 -15.83
C GLU A 86 -0.81 12.54 -16.36
N LYS A 87 -1.81 12.96 -15.56
CA LYS A 87 -2.72 14.07 -15.84
C LYS A 87 -2.20 15.44 -15.38
N SER A 88 -0.93 15.53 -14.95
CA SER A 88 -0.30 16.75 -14.44
C SER A 88 -0.99 17.38 -13.22
N LEU A 89 -1.72 16.58 -12.43
CA LEU A 89 -2.36 17.04 -11.20
C LEU A 89 -1.33 17.29 -10.09
N THR A 90 -1.63 18.29 -9.27
CA THR A 90 -0.91 18.56 -8.03
C THR A 90 -1.20 17.48 -6.98
N LEU A 91 -0.33 17.35 -5.98
CA LEU A 91 -0.56 16.41 -4.87
C LEU A 91 -1.79 16.79 -4.04
N GLY A 92 -2.14 18.08 -3.99
CA GLY A 92 -3.35 18.55 -3.31
C GLY A 92 -4.63 18.07 -3.99
N GLU A 93 -4.68 18.13 -5.33
CA GLU A 93 -5.81 17.63 -6.12
C GLU A 93 -5.94 16.11 -6.00
N ILE A 94 -4.82 15.39 -6.12
CA ILE A 94 -4.79 13.93 -5.94
C ILE A 94 -5.30 13.55 -4.55
N ARG A 95 -4.88 14.29 -3.51
CA ARG A 95 -5.34 14.07 -2.13
C ARG A 95 -6.85 14.26 -2.01
N SER A 96 -7.39 15.33 -2.58
CA SER A 96 -8.83 15.61 -2.58
C SER A 96 -9.62 14.47 -3.22
N GLU A 97 -9.14 13.94 -4.35
CA GLU A 97 -9.80 12.82 -5.02
C GLU A 97 -9.74 11.51 -4.20
N ILE A 98 -8.61 11.27 -3.53
CA ILE A 98 -8.46 10.11 -2.62
C ILE A 98 -9.45 10.19 -1.45
N GLU A 99 -9.62 11.35 -0.83
CA GLU A 99 -10.58 11.52 0.27
C GLU A 99 -12.03 11.35 -0.19
N LYS A 100 -12.42 11.94 -1.34
CA LYS A 100 -13.75 11.70 -1.94
C LYS A 100 -13.99 10.22 -2.19
N ARG A 101 -12.98 9.50 -2.70
CA ARG A 101 -13.09 8.05 -2.94
C ARG A 101 -13.21 7.27 -1.64
N ARG A 102 -12.55 7.71 -0.57
CA ARG A 102 -12.66 7.09 0.75
C ARG A 102 -14.04 7.27 1.34
N GLU A 103 -14.63 8.46 1.26
CA GLU A 103 -16.00 8.72 1.72
C GLU A 103 -17.02 7.86 0.99
N ARG A 104 -16.91 7.74 -0.34
CA ARG A 104 -17.76 6.86 -1.15
C ARG A 104 -17.68 5.37 -0.80
N ARG A 105 -16.62 4.92 -0.11
CA ARG A 105 -16.46 3.53 0.34
C ARG A 105 -17.01 3.29 1.74
N LYS A 106 -17.35 4.36 2.48
CA LYS A 106 -17.95 4.27 3.82
C LYS A 106 -19.48 4.18 3.76
N VAL A 107 -20.08 4.52 2.63
CA VAL A 107 -21.51 4.36 2.29
C VAL A 107 -21.70 3.00 1.63
#